data_AF-A0A0F7VUH3-F1
#
_entry.id   AF-A0A0F7VUH3-F1
#
_cell.length_a   1.000
_cell.length_b   1.000
_cell.length_c   1.000
_cell.angle_alpha   90.00
_cell.angle_beta   90.00
_cell.angle_gamma   90.00
#
_symmetry.space_group_name_H-M   'P 1'
#
loop_
_entity.id
_entity.type
_entity.pdbx_description
1 polymer ?
#
loop_
_entity_poly.entity_id
_entity_poly.type
_entity_poly.pdbx_seq_one_letter_code
_entity_poly.pdbx_strand_id
1 'polypeptide(L)'
;MTSEVDETAARTEALGYEQARDELIEVVRRLEAGGTTLEESLALWERGEELAKICRRRLDGARARLDAALAEEDAERAGERGASEAP
;
A
#
# COMPACT_ATOMS: atom_id res chain seq x y z
N MET A 1 7.80 -0.31 -22.70
CA MET A 1 8.96 -0.72 -21.86
C MET A 1 8.95 -0.04 -20.49
N THR A 2 8.38 1.15 -20.33
CA THR A 2 8.19 1.81 -19.03
C THR A 2 7.08 1.20 -18.17
N SER A 3 5.97 0.74 -18.75
CA SER A 3 4.86 0.13 -17.99
C SER A 3 5.22 -1.17 -17.26
N GLU A 4 6.08 -2.01 -17.84
CA GLU A 4 6.41 -3.34 -17.29
C GLU A 4 7.28 -3.24 -16.01
N VAL A 5 8.10 -2.18 -15.91
CA VAL A 5 8.95 -1.90 -14.75
C VAL A 5 8.13 -1.37 -13.58
N ASP A 6 7.11 -0.55 -13.85
CA ASP A 6 6.19 -0.02 -12.84
C ASP A 6 5.30 -1.12 -12.23
N GLU A 7 4.77 -2.03 -13.07
CA GLU A 7 3.99 -3.18 -12.60
C GLU A 7 4.81 -4.15 -11.73
N THR A 8 6.09 -4.35 -12.05
CA THR A 8 6.98 -5.24 -11.28
C THR A 8 7.30 -4.64 -9.91
N ALA A 9 7.52 -3.31 -9.85
CA ALA A 9 7.71 -2.60 -8.59
C ALA A 9 6.43 -2.62 -7.74
N ALA A 10 5.26 -2.40 -8.34
CA ALA A 10 3.97 -2.48 -7.65
C ALA A 10 3.70 -3.88 -7.08
N ARG A 11 4.03 -4.94 -7.84
CA ARG A 11 3.87 -6.33 -7.38
C ARG A 11 4.81 -6.70 -6.24
N THR A 12 6.03 -6.19 -6.26
CA THR A 12 7.01 -6.38 -5.16
C THR A 12 6.56 -5.65 -3.88
N GLU A 13 6.04 -4.43 -4.03
CA GLU A 13 5.44 -3.66 -2.93
C GLU A 13 4.19 -4.37 -2.36
N ALA A 14 3.37 -4.96 -3.22
CA ALA A 14 2.20 -5.75 -2.84
C ALA A 14 2.58 -7.00 -2.05
N LEU A 15 3.62 -7.74 -2.45
CA LEU A 15 4.14 -8.87 -1.67
C LEU A 15 4.56 -8.43 -0.25
N GLY A 16 5.20 -7.26 -0.13
CA GLY A 16 5.55 -6.68 1.17
C GLY A 16 4.33 -6.28 2.01
N TYR A 17 3.23 -5.84 1.39
CA TYR A 17 1.97 -5.55 2.06
C TYR A 17 1.24 -6.84 2.49
N GLU A 18 1.11 -7.82 1.61
CA GLU A 18 0.42 -9.09 1.88
C GLU A 18 1.10 -9.83 3.03
N GLN A 19 2.43 -9.88 3.04
CA GLN A 19 3.18 -10.49 4.13
C GLN A 19 2.92 -9.80 5.48
N ALA A 20 2.94 -8.46 5.51
CA ALA A 20 2.66 -7.70 6.73
C ALA A 20 1.21 -7.85 7.20
N ARG A 21 0.25 -7.92 6.26
CA ARG A 21 -1.17 -8.17 6.54
C ARG A 21 -1.37 -9.55 7.13
N ASP A 22 -0.75 -10.58 6.55
CA ASP A 22 -0.90 -11.95 7.01
C ASP A 22 -0.31 -12.14 8.40
N GLU A 23 0.84 -11.52 8.69
CA GLU A 23 1.40 -11.51 10.05
C GLU A 23 0.49 -10.76 11.03
N LEU A 24 -0.12 -9.64 10.61
CA LEU A 24 -1.06 -8.89 11.45
C LEU A 24 -2.30 -9.73 11.79
N ILE A 25 -2.81 -10.50 10.82
CA ILE A 25 -3.92 -11.43 11.04
C ILE A 25 -3.55 -12.47 12.11
N GLU A 26 -2.34 -13.04 12.04
CA GLU A 26 -1.88 -14.01 13.04
C GLU A 26 -1.72 -13.38 14.43
N VAL A 27 -1.21 -12.14 14.51
CA VAL A 27 -1.11 -11.39 15.77
C VAL A 27 -2.51 -11.18 16.38
N VAL A 28 -3.47 -10.71 15.60
CA VAL A 28 -4.86 -10.51 16.06
C VAL A 28 -5.48 -11.82 16.51
N ARG A 29 -5.32 -12.90 15.74
CA ARG A 29 -5.81 -14.24 16.12
C ARG A 29 -5.27 -14.69 17.47
N ARG A 30 -3.97 -14.46 17.74
CA ARG A 30 -3.35 -14.81 19.02
C ARG A 30 -3.89 -13.96 20.18
N LEU A 31 -4.10 -12.66 19.96
CA LEU A 31 -4.70 -11.77 20.95
C LEU A 31 -6.15 -12.18 21.27
N GLU A 32 -6.95 -12.52 20.25
CA GLU A 32 -8.35 -12.93 20.40
C GLU A 32 -8.50 -14.31 21.06
N ALA A 33 -7.57 -15.24 20.79
CA ALA A 33 -7.56 -16.54 21.44
C ALA A 33 -7.32 -16.44 22.96
N GLY A 34 -6.64 -15.39 23.41
CA GLY A 34 -6.26 -15.22 24.80
C GLY A 34 -5.28 -16.30 25.29
N GLY A 35 -5.23 -16.52 26.60
CA GLY A 35 -4.33 -17.52 27.20
C GLY A 35 -2.84 -17.11 27.25
N THR A 36 -2.53 -15.89 26.83
CA THR A 36 -1.22 -15.26 26.96
C THR A 36 -1.09 -14.50 28.27
N THR A 37 0.14 -14.36 28.76
CA THR A 37 0.45 -13.45 29.86
C THR A 37 0.23 -11.99 29.44
N LEU A 38 0.21 -11.06 30.41
CA LEU A 38 0.11 -9.63 30.13
C LEU A 38 1.28 -9.14 29.26
N GLU A 39 2.50 -9.57 29.58
CA GLU A 39 3.71 -9.18 28.86
C GLU A 39 3.68 -9.65 27.39
N GLU A 40 3.26 -10.90 27.16
CA GLU A 40 3.07 -11.43 25.81
C GLU A 40 1.95 -10.70 25.05
N SER A 41 0.86 -10.36 25.73
CA SER A 41 -0.25 -9.60 25.14
C SER A 41 0.19 -8.19 24.71
N LEU A 42 1.03 -7.53 25.52
CA LEU A 42 1.61 -6.23 25.19
C LEU A 42 2.57 -6.33 23.99
N ALA A 43 3.44 -7.34 23.98
CA ALA A 43 4.36 -7.55 22.86
C ALA A 43 3.62 -7.83 21.55
N LEU A 44 2.55 -8.64 21.59
CA LEU A 44 1.68 -8.88 20.44
C LEU A 44 0.99 -7.59 19.97
N TRP A 45 0.48 -6.78 20.89
CA TRP A 45 -0.15 -5.51 20.55
C TRP A 45 0.84 -4.54 19.87
N GLU A 46 2.05 -4.37 20.43
CA GLU A 46 3.08 -3.50 19.85
C GLU A 46 3.48 -3.96 18.45
N ARG A 47 3.62 -5.27 18.24
CA ARG A 47 3.87 -5.84 16.92
C ARG A 47 2.73 -5.57 15.95
N GLY A 48 1.48 -5.74 16.41
CA GLY A 48 0.29 -5.42 15.63
C GLY A 48 0.26 -3.96 15.18
N GLU A 49 0.60 -3.03 16.08
CA GLU A 49 0.69 -1.60 15.77
C GLU A 49 1.77 -1.29 14.73
N GLU A 50 2.93 -1.95 14.81
CA GLU A 50 3.99 -1.81 13.82
C GLU A 50 3.55 -2.30 12.44
N LEU A 51 2.94 -3.49 12.38
CA LEU A 51 2.44 -4.08 11.14
C LEU A 51 1.34 -3.22 10.52
N ALA A 52 0.39 -2.71 11.32
CA ALA A 52 -0.65 -1.80 10.86
C ALA A 52 -0.07 -0.51 10.25
N LYS A 53 0.99 0.05 10.85
CA LYS A 53 1.72 1.21 10.29
C LYS A 53 2.39 0.88 8.96
N ILE A 54 2.99 -0.31 8.83
CA ILE A 54 3.58 -0.77 7.56
C ILE A 54 2.51 -0.88 6.49
N CYS A 55 1.41 -1.57 6.77
CA CYS A 55 0.29 -1.74 5.86
C CYS A 55 -0.25 -0.40 5.37
N ARG A 56 -0.49 0.54 6.29
CA ARG A 56 -0.96 1.88 5.94
C ARG A 56 0.02 2.63 5.02
N ARG A 57 1.31 2.65 5.35
CA ARG A 57 2.32 3.31 4.50
C ARG A 57 2.36 2.76 3.08
N ARG A 58 2.23 1.44 2.92
CA ARG A 58 2.21 0.79 1.60
C ARG A 58 0.97 1.20 0.80
N LEU A 59 -0.21 1.19 1.43
CA LEU A 59 -1.46 1.60 0.79
C LEU A 59 -1.46 3.08 0.41
N ASP A 60 -0.98 3.95 1.30
CA ASP A 60 -0.86 5.39 1.04
C ASP A 60 0.09 5.65 -0.14
N GLY A 61 1.23 4.94 -0.19
CA GLY A 61 2.18 5.02 -1.30
C GLY A 61 1.58 4.55 -2.63
N ALA A 62 0.86 3.43 -2.62
CA ALA A 62 0.17 2.93 -3.81
C ALA A 62 -0.90 3.91 -4.30
N ARG A 63 -1.66 4.52 -3.37
CA ARG A 63 -2.66 5.52 -3.69
C ARG A 63 -2.04 6.76 -4.33
N ALA A 64 -0.94 7.27 -3.77
CA ALA A 64 -0.25 8.44 -4.31
C ALA A 64 0.29 8.20 -5.74
N ARG A 65 0.78 6.99 -6.04
CA ARG A 65 1.22 6.64 -7.40
C ARG A 65 0.06 6.62 -8.39
N LEU A 66 -1.08 6.06 -7.98
CA LEU A 66 -2.28 6.07 -8.82
C LEU A 66 -2.79 7.50 -9.08
N ASP A 67 -2.85 8.33 -8.04
CA ASP A 67 -3.28 9.72 -8.17
C ASP A 67 -2.34 10.52 -9.08
N ALA A 68 -1.02 10.26 -9.04
CA ALA A 68 -0.04 10.87 -9.94
C ALA A 68 -0.24 10.42 -11.40
N ALA A 69 -0.39 9.12 -11.64
CA ALA A 69 -0.61 8.58 -12.98
C ALA A 69 -1.89 9.15 -13.64
N LEU A 70 -2.98 9.24 -12.87
CA LEU A 70 -4.23 9.85 -13.35
C LEU A 70 -4.07 11.34 -13.70
N ALA A 71 -3.31 12.09 -12.89
CA ALA A 71 -3.04 13.50 -13.14
C ALA A 71 -2.16 13.71 -14.39
N GLU A 72 -1.18 12.84 -14.62
CA GLU A 72 -0.36 12.85 -15.84
C GLU A 72 -1.22 12.57 -17.08
N GLU A 73 -2.05 11.54 -17.07
CA GLU A 73 -2.99 11.24 -18.17
C GLU A 73 -3.95 12.41 -18.45
N ASP A 74 -4.46 13.07 -17.42
CA ASP A 74 -5.34 14.24 -17.56
C ASP A 74 -4.62 15.44 -18.19
N ALA A 75 -3.37 15.67 -17.81
CA ALA A 75 -2.53 16.72 -18.37
C ALA A 75 -2.20 16.46 -19.84
N GLU A 76 -1.85 15.22 -20.20
CA GLU A 76 -1.61 14.80 -21.59
C GLU A 76 -2.85 15.04 -22.45
N ARG A 77 -4.02 14.57 -21.99
CA ARG A 77 -5.30 14.77 -22.71
C ARG A 77 -5.69 16.23 -22.84
N ALA A 78 -5.35 17.08 -21.87
CA ALA A 78 -5.59 18.52 -21.95
C ALA A 78 -4.65 19.21 -22.95
N GLY A 79 -3.39 18.79 -23.02
CA GLY A 79 -2.41 19.25 -24.01
C GLY A 79 -2.81 18.92 -25.45
N GLU A 80 -3.32 17.71 -25.69
CA GLU A 80 -3.80 17.27 -27.01
C GLU A 80 -5.04 18.04 -27.48
N ARG A 81 -5.97 18.35 -26.56
CA ARG A 81 -7.15 19.18 -26.87
C ARG A 81 -6.75 20.62 -27.22
N GLY A 82 -5.80 21.21 -26.47
CA GLY A 82 -5.29 22.55 -26.76
C GLY A 82 -4.51 22.64 -28.07
N ALA A 83 -3.84 21.55 -28.48
CA ALA A 83 -3.12 21.48 -29.76
C ALA A 83 -4.04 21.31 -30.98
N SER A 84 -5.21 20.68 -30.81
CA SER A 84 -6.21 20.52 -31.88
C SER A 84 -7.02 21.80 -32.16
N GLU A 85 -6.94 22.82 -31.30
CA GLU A 85 -7.71 24.07 -31.39
C GLU A 85 -6.90 25.25 -31.98
N ALA A 86 -5.64 25.01 -32.38
CA ALA A 86 -4.79 26.01 -33.05
C ALA A 86 -5.08 26.06 -34.57
N PRO A 87 -5.38 27.24 -35.15
CA PRO A 87 -5.69 27.42 -36.57
C PRO A 87 -4.48 27.31 -37.50
#